data_AF-A0A7K4IHA5-F1
#
_entry.id   AF-A0A7K4IHA5-F1
#
_cell.length_a   1.000
_cell.length_b   1.000
_cell.length_c   1.000
_cell.angle_alpha   90.00
_cell.angle_beta   90.00
_cell.angle_gamma   90.00
#
_symmetry.space_group_name_H-M   'P 1'
#
loop_
_entity.id
_entity.type
_entity.pdbx_description
1 polymer ?
#
loop_
_entity_poly.entity_id
_entity_poly.type
_entity_poly.pdbx_seq_one_letter_code
_entity_poly.pdbx_strand_id
1 'polypeptide(L)'
;MGLMRSAAVKGLIPAGSKVTELRQNLIRLMSEMSTVLDERLGAQGLEAISEVFRRLGSQDAKTMSERLGLGSTLRDAVDAWLVIGHVMGARMVPKWVSKNRVETTHPFCPQYESFKARGKLYCGAVCLPYVGAVAEGICPGIRMEVVRPADENGTCVKALSLDTVGRE
;
A
#
# COMPACT_ATOMS: atom_id res chain seq x y z
N MET A 1 -19.21 -12.96 -0.32
CA MET A 1 -18.35 -11.90 0.25
C MET A 1 -18.94 -11.53 1.61
N GLY A 2 -18.18 -11.63 2.71
CA GLY A 2 -18.71 -11.31 4.05
C GLY A 2 -19.09 -9.83 4.21
N LEU A 3 -20.04 -9.52 5.11
CA LEU A 3 -20.49 -8.15 5.38
C LEU A 3 -19.31 -7.25 5.82
N MET A 4 -18.44 -7.76 6.71
CA MET A 4 -17.26 -7.04 7.22
C MET A 4 -16.26 -6.68 6.12
N ARG A 5 -15.89 -7.66 5.28
CA ARG A 5 -15.00 -7.42 4.13
C ARG A 5 -15.58 -6.37 3.20
N SER A 6 -16.87 -6.48 2.87
CA SER A 6 -17.55 -5.53 1.98
C SER A 6 -17.55 -4.12 2.54
N ALA A 7 -17.80 -3.96 3.85
CA ALA A 7 -17.76 -2.67 4.52
C ALA A 7 -16.34 -2.08 4.56
N ALA A 8 -15.33 -2.91 4.84
CA ALA A 8 -13.93 -2.49 4.88
C ALA A 8 -13.42 -2.05 3.49
N VAL A 9 -13.68 -2.84 2.44
CA VAL A 9 -13.26 -2.55 1.06
C VAL A 9 -13.95 -1.30 0.51
N LYS A 10 -15.20 -1.05 0.90
CA LYS A 10 -15.94 0.16 0.49
C LYS A 10 -15.64 1.39 1.37
N GLY A 11 -14.81 1.25 2.41
CA GLY A 11 -14.53 2.33 3.36
C GLY A 11 -15.75 2.78 4.16
N LEU A 12 -16.74 1.91 4.36
CA LEU A 12 -17.98 2.21 5.10
C LEU A 12 -17.81 2.15 6.62
N ILE A 13 -16.64 1.72 7.10
CA ILE A 13 -16.28 1.74 8.52
C ILE A 13 -15.62 3.10 8.79
N PRO A 14 -16.31 4.08 9.41
CA PRO A 14 -15.75 5.40 9.63
C PRO A 14 -14.58 5.34 10.61
N ALA A 15 -13.50 6.04 10.28
CA ALA A 15 -12.42 6.28 11.22
C ALA A 15 -12.90 7.31 12.26
N GLY A 16 -13.09 6.89 13.50
CA GLY A 16 -13.31 7.84 14.61
C GLY A 16 -12.12 8.78 14.78
N SER A 17 -12.29 9.85 15.57
CA SER A 17 -11.26 10.87 15.80
C SER A 17 -9.91 10.29 16.25
N LYS A 18 -9.93 9.31 17.17
CA LYS A 18 -8.72 8.61 17.64
C LYS A 18 -7.94 7.90 16.52
N VAL A 19 -8.64 7.29 15.57
CA VAL A 19 -8.00 6.59 14.43
C VAL A 19 -7.37 7.60 13.49
N THR A 20 -8.01 8.75 13.29
CA THR A 20 -7.45 9.84 12.46
C THR A 20 -6.16 10.38 13.06
N GLU A 21 -6.13 10.61 14.38
CA GLU A 21 -4.93 11.04 15.09
C GLU A 21 -3.79 10.00 15.00
N LEU A 22 -4.09 8.72 15.25
CA LEU A 22 -3.10 7.64 15.14
C LEU A 22 -2.53 7.53 13.71
N ARG A 23 -3.38 7.66 12.69
CA ARG A 23 -2.96 7.67 11.29
C ARG A 23 -2.00 8.82 11.01
N GLN A 24 -2.31 10.03 11.46
CA GLN A 24 -1.43 11.20 11.26
C GLN A 24 -0.09 11.01 11.95
N ASN A 25 -0.09 10.47 13.17
CA ASN A 25 1.15 10.15 13.89
C ASN A 25 1.99 9.09 13.16
N LEU A 26 1.34 8.05 12.62
CA LEU A 26 2.02 7.03 11.82
C LEU A 26 2.64 7.62 10.55
N ILE A 27 1.89 8.46 9.82
CA ILE A 27 2.41 9.13 8.60
C ILE A 27 3.62 10.00 8.95
N ARG A 28 3.55 10.77 10.04
CA ARG A 28 4.69 11.55 10.53
C ARG A 28 5.88 10.66 10.84
N LEU A 29 5.69 9.57 11.58
CA LEU A 29 6.75 8.61 11.90
C LEU A 29 7.41 8.05 10.64
N MET A 30 6.61 7.64 9.65
CA MET A 30 7.10 7.14 8.35
C MET A 30 7.99 8.19 7.67
N SER A 31 7.58 9.45 7.69
CA SER A 31 8.31 10.56 7.08
C SER A 31 9.61 10.88 7.83
N GLU A 32 9.55 10.99 9.16
CA GLU A 32 10.70 11.33 10.01
C GLU A 32 11.78 10.25 9.96
N MET A 33 11.37 8.99 10.14
CA MET A 33 12.30 7.87 10.10
C MET A 33 12.98 7.77 8.73
N SER A 34 12.23 7.99 7.65
CA SER A 34 12.79 7.99 6.29
C SER A 34 13.81 9.10 6.10
N THR A 35 13.49 10.30 6.58
CA THR A 35 14.38 11.46 6.49
C THR A 35 15.67 11.20 7.26
N VAL A 36 15.57 10.82 8.53
CA VAL A 36 16.73 10.62 9.40
C VAL A 36 17.65 9.50 8.90
N LEU A 37 17.10 8.38 8.44
CA LEU A 37 17.91 7.24 7.96
C LEU A 37 18.55 7.53 6.61
N ASP A 38 17.87 8.25 5.73
CA ASP A 38 18.42 8.72 4.46
C ASP A 38 19.55 9.74 4.67
N GLU A 39 19.37 10.71 5.56
CA GLU A 39 20.40 11.69 5.91
C GLU A 39 21.65 11.05 6.53
N ARG A 40 21.46 10.05 7.40
CA ARG A 40 22.57 9.43 8.15
C ARG A 40 23.26 8.29 7.40
N LEU A 41 22.49 7.49 6.65
CA LEU A 41 22.94 6.22 6.07
C LEU A 41 22.70 6.12 4.55
N GLY A 42 22.08 7.13 3.94
CA GLY A 42 21.81 7.18 2.51
C GLY A 42 21.02 5.95 2.02
N ALA A 43 21.51 5.34 0.94
CA ALA A 43 20.88 4.18 0.31
C ALA A 43 20.71 2.98 1.27
N GLN A 44 21.68 2.74 2.16
CA GLN A 44 21.59 1.64 3.14
C GLN A 44 20.47 1.89 4.16
N GLY A 45 20.26 3.14 4.56
CA GLY A 45 19.15 3.53 5.42
C GLY A 45 17.80 3.27 4.75
N LEU A 46 17.68 3.64 3.46
CA LEU A 46 16.46 3.40 2.67
C LEU A 46 16.19 1.91 2.41
N GLU A 47 17.23 1.11 2.21
CA GLU A 47 17.12 -0.35 2.10
C GLU A 47 16.62 -0.97 3.41
N ALA A 48 17.17 -0.55 4.56
CA ALA A 48 16.71 -1.01 5.86
C ALA A 48 15.23 -0.67 6.10
N ILE A 49 14.80 0.53 5.73
CA ILE A 49 13.38 0.93 5.78
C ILE A 49 12.53 0.03 4.89
N SER A 50 12.97 -0.20 3.66
CA SER A 50 12.28 -1.08 2.70
C SER A 50 12.06 -2.47 3.28
N GLU A 51 13.08 -3.03 3.92
CA GLU A 51 13.01 -4.34 4.57
C GLU A 51 12.01 -4.36 5.72
N VAL A 52 11.99 -3.33 6.57
CA VAL A 52 11.00 -3.20 7.65
C VAL A 52 9.58 -3.20 7.09
N PHE A 53 9.32 -2.36 6.09
CA PHE A 53 7.99 -2.25 5.49
C PHE A 53 7.57 -3.52 4.73
N ARG A 54 8.51 -4.21 4.08
CA ARG A 54 8.26 -5.51 3.46
C ARG A 54 7.82 -6.55 4.50
N ARG A 55 8.54 -6.66 5.63
CA ARG A 55 8.19 -7.59 6.72
C ARG A 55 6.82 -7.28 7.32
N LEU A 56 6.53 -6.01 7.60
CA LEU A 56 5.23 -5.58 8.11
C LEU A 56 4.12 -5.93 7.11
N GLY A 57 4.33 -5.66 5.82
CA GLY A 57 3.36 -5.98 4.78
C GLY A 57 3.03 -7.48 4.72
N SER A 58 4.03 -8.36 4.84
CA SER A 58 3.80 -9.82 4.90
C SER A 58 3.01 -10.24 6.14
N GLN A 59 3.28 -9.65 7.30
CA GLN A 59 2.54 -9.94 8.55
C GLN A 59 1.08 -9.46 8.46
N ASP A 60 0.87 -8.29 7.89
CA ASP A 60 -0.46 -7.72 7.69
C ASP A 60 -1.25 -8.51 6.65
N ALA A 61 -0.61 -9.02 5.59
CA ALA A 61 -1.26 -9.92 4.62
C ALA A 61 -1.91 -11.12 5.33
N LYS A 62 -1.14 -11.81 6.17
CA LYS A 62 -1.63 -12.97 6.95
C LYS A 62 -2.81 -12.56 7.83
N THR A 63 -2.63 -11.49 8.60
CA THR A 63 -3.64 -10.98 9.53
C THR A 63 -4.94 -10.59 8.81
N MET A 64 -4.83 -9.95 7.65
CA MET A 64 -5.97 -9.53 6.83
C MET A 64 -6.68 -10.73 6.19
N SER A 65 -5.94 -11.72 5.68
CA SER A 65 -6.53 -12.96 5.15
C SER A 65 -7.41 -13.65 6.18
N GLU A 66 -6.90 -13.80 7.40
CA GLU A 66 -7.64 -14.43 8.51
C GLU A 66 -8.86 -13.60 8.93
N ARG A 67 -8.68 -12.29 9.16
CA ARG A 67 -9.73 -11.42 9.73
C ARG A 67 -10.83 -11.04 8.74
N LEU A 68 -10.48 -10.89 7.47
CA LEU A 68 -11.41 -10.44 6.43
C LEU A 68 -11.89 -11.59 5.55
N GLY A 69 -11.37 -12.81 5.73
CA GLY A 69 -11.67 -13.95 4.88
C GLY A 69 -11.26 -13.69 3.43
N LEU A 70 -10.02 -13.21 3.22
CA LEU A 70 -9.48 -13.05 1.88
C LEU A 70 -9.01 -14.40 1.36
N GLY A 71 -9.33 -14.69 0.10
CA GLY A 71 -8.79 -15.84 -0.62
C GLY A 71 -7.40 -15.51 -1.19
N SER A 72 -7.07 -16.14 -2.32
CA SER A 72 -5.77 -16.01 -2.98
C SER A 72 -5.90 -15.56 -4.44
N THR A 73 -6.79 -14.61 -4.72
CA THR A 73 -7.00 -14.07 -6.07
C THR A 73 -6.49 -12.63 -6.23
N LEU A 74 -6.34 -12.18 -7.48
CA LEU A 74 -6.08 -10.77 -7.82
C LEU A 74 -7.09 -9.81 -7.18
N ARG A 75 -8.36 -10.20 -7.13
CA ARG A 75 -9.40 -9.40 -6.47
C ARG A 75 -9.19 -9.31 -4.96
N ASP A 76 -8.79 -10.41 -4.32
CA ASP A 76 -8.48 -10.42 -2.88
C ASP A 76 -7.30 -9.50 -2.55
N ALA A 77 -6.25 -9.50 -3.38
CA ALA A 77 -5.11 -8.61 -3.20
C ALA A 77 -5.47 -7.12 -3.43
N VAL A 78 -6.30 -6.83 -4.44
CA VAL A 78 -6.83 -5.47 -4.64
C VAL A 78 -7.69 -5.03 -3.45
N ASP A 79 -8.56 -5.90 -2.95
CA ASP A 79 -9.40 -5.62 -1.78
C ASP A 79 -8.53 -5.30 -0.55
N ALA A 80 -7.49 -6.08 -0.28
CA ALA A 80 -6.55 -5.82 0.81
C ALA A 80 -5.91 -4.43 0.68
N TRP A 81 -5.46 -4.09 -0.52
CA TRP A 81 -4.84 -2.80 -0.78
C TRP A 81 -5.80 -1.64 -0.61
N LEU A 82 -7.06 -1.76 -1.05
CA LEU A 82 -8.10 -0.75 -0.82
C LEU A 82 -8.38 -0.56 0.67
N VAL A 83 -8.46 -1.65 1.44
CA VAL A 83 -8.63 -1.59 2.90
C VAL A 83 -7.48 -0.82 3.55
N ILE A 84 -6.22 -1.11 3.18
CA ILE A 84 -5.05 -0.35 3.65
C ILE A 84 -5.18 1.12 3.27
N GLY A 85 -5.59 1.42 2.03
CA GLY A 85 -5.85 2.78 1.57
C GLY A 85 -6.81 3.52 2.49
N HIS A 86 -7.95 2.91 2.80
CA HIS A 86 -8.95 3.49 3.70
C HIS A 86 -8.41 3.67 5.12
N VAL A 87 -7.68 2.69 5.65
CA VAL A 87 -7.02 2.80 6.97
C VAL A 87 -6.05 3.98 6.98
N MET A 88 -5.28 4.17 5.91
CA MET A 88 -4.31 5.26 5.77
C MET A 88 -4.93 6.59 5.31
N GLY A 89 -6.24 6.65 5.07
CA GLY A 89 -6.94 7.85 4.62
C GLY A 89 -6.64 8.24 3.16
N ALA A 90 -6.09 7.33 2.37
CA ALA A 90 -5.89 7.52 0.94
C ALA A 90 -7.21 7.32 0.17
N ARG A 91 -7.40 8.09 -0.89
CA ARG A 91 -8.44 7.84 -1.89
C ARG A 91 -7.81 7.03 -3.02
N MET A 92 -8.37 5.86 -3.28
CA MET A 92 -7.87 4.92 -4.27
C MET A 92 -8.96 4.58 -5.28
N VAL A 93 -8.61 4.56 -6.56
CA VAL A 93 -9.54 4.24 -7.65
C VAL A 93 -8.94 3.11 -8.48
N PRO A 94 -9.42 1.87 -8.29
CA PRO A 94 -8.98 0.73 -9.08
C PRO A 94 -9.70 0.72 -10.44
N LYS A 95 -8.95 0.42 -11.50
CA LYS A 95 -9.43 0.20 -12.85
C LYS A 95 -8.93 -1.15 -13.34
N TRP A 96 -9.86 -2.06 -13.60
CA TRP A 96 -9.56 -3.34 -14.23
C TRP A 96 -9.21 -3.09 -15.70
N VAL A 97 -7.94 -3.25 -16.05
CA VAL A 97 -7.47 -3.07 -17.43
C VAL A 97 -7.46 -4.40 -18.19
N SER A 98 -7.39 -5.53 -17.48
CA SER A 98 -7.63 -6.87 -18.03
C SER A 98 -8.09 -7.83 -16.93
N LYS A 99 -8.33 -9.10 -17.27
CA LYS A 99 -8.62 -10.17 -16.29
C LYS A 99 -7.47 -10.40 -15.29
N ASN A 100 -6.24 -10.06 -15.67
CA ASN A 100 -5.03 -10.35 -14.92
C ASN A 100 -4.30 -9.09 -14.46
N ARG A 101 -4.90 -7.90 -14.63
CA ARG A 101 -4.25 -6.62 -14.29
C ARG A 101 -5.26 -5.58 -13.82
N VAL A 102 -4.92 -4.93 -12.71
CA VAL A 102 -5.66 -3.80 -12.14
C VAL A 102 -4.70 -2.66 -11.90
N GLU A 103 -5.03 -1.49 -12.44
CA GLU A 103 -4.32 -0.24 -12.18
C GLU A 103 -5.06 0.57 -11.13
N THR A 104 -4.37 1.02 -10.10
CA THR A 104 -4.94 1.81 -9.03
C THR A 104 -4.32 3.20 -9.01
N THR A 105 -5.15 4.20 -9.29
CA THR A 105 -4.79 5.61 -9.15
C THR A 105 -5.04 6.06 -7.72
N HIS A 106 -4.18 6.91 -7.17
CA HIS A 106 -4.38 7.52 -5.85
C HIS A 106 -4.74 9.00 -5.98
N PRO A 107 -6.00 9.39 -6.27
CA PRO A 107 -6.36 10.81 -6.34
C PRO A 107 -5.95 11.61 -5.10
N PHE A 108 -5.83 10.96 -3.94
CA PHE A 108 -5.30 11.55 -2.72
C PHE A 108 -4.46 10.54 -1.94
N CYS A 109 -3.25 10.94 -1.53
CA CYS A 109 -2.35 10.12 -0.71
C CYS A 109 -1.73 10.97 0.41
N PRO A 110 -2.14 10.79 1.67
CA PRO A 110 -1.58 11.52 2.81
C PRO A 110 -0.07 11.36 2.98
N GLN A 111 0.47 10.18 2.68
CA GLN A 111 1.91 9.92 2.74
C GLN A 111 2.67 10.75 1.71
N TYR A 112 2.12 10.89 0.49
CA TYR A 112 2.70 11.72 -0.55
C TYR A 112 2.79 13.19 -0.10
N GLU A 113 1.71 13.74 0.46
CA GLU A 113 1.70 15.11 0.98
C GLU A 113 2.74 15.29 2.09
N SER A 114 2.81 14.34 3.03
CA SER A 114 3.79 14.37 4.12
C SER A 114 5.22 14.32 3.62
N PHE A 115 5.53 13.44 2.67
CA PHE A 115 6.87 13.32 2.08
C PHE A 115 7.23 14.56 1.27
N LYS A 116 6.30 15.06 0.45
CA LYS A 116 6.49 16.27 -0.35
C LYS A 116 6.77 17.49 0.53
N ALA A 117 6.08 17.63 1.66
CA ALA A 117 6.33 18.72 2.62
C ALA A 117 7.75 18.68 3.23
N ARG A 118 8.45 17.54 3.14
CA ARG A 118 9.86 17.37 3.54
C ARG A 118 10.86 17.46 2.39
N GLY A 119 10.38 17.75 1.18
CA GLY A 119 11.23 17.94 0.00
C GLY A 119 11.75 16.63 -0.63
N LYS A 120 11.33 15.46 -0.17
CA LYS A 120 11.76 14.17 -0.76
C LYS A 120 10.68 13.10 -0.67
N LEU A 121 10.50 12.34 -1.75
CA LEU A 121 9.51 11.27 -1.84
C LEU A 121 10.11 9.91 -1.46
N TYR A 122 9.55 9.28 -0.43
CA TYR A 122 9.99 7.96 0.06
C TYR A 122 9.06 6.81 -0.37
N CYS A 123 8.22 7.02 -1.38
CA CYS A 123 7.23 6.02 -1.82
C CYS A 123 7.88 4.68 -2.22
N GLY A 124 9.08 4.71 -2.80
CA GLY A 124 9.82 3.51 -3.20
C GLY A 124 10.41 2.72 -2.03
N ALA A 125 10.77 3.40 -0.94
CA ALA A 125 11.34 2.75 0.25
C ALA A 125 10.28 2.37 1.30
N VAL A 126 9.10 2.99 1.25
CA VAL A 126 8.08 2.83 2.29
C VAL A 126 6.82 2.18 1.73
N CYS A 127 6.11 2.90 0.86
CA CYS A 127 4.80 2.47 0.41
C CYS A 127 4.88 1.21 -0.46
N LEU A 128 5.74 1.24 -1.48
CA LEU A 128 5.89 0.16 -2.47
C LEU A 128 6.26 -1.18 -1.83
N PRO A 129 7.31 -1.30 -0.99
CA PRO A 129 7.67 -2.58 -0.37
C PRO A 129 6.56 -3.11 0.55
N TYR A 130 5.87 -2.23 1.28
CA TYR A 130 4.74 -2.63 2.12
C TYR A 130 3.58 -3.20 1.29
N VAL A 131 3.05 -2.43 0.33
CA VAL A 131 1.87 -2.86 -0.43
C VAL A 131 2.18 -4.02 -1.39
N GLY A 132 3.42 -4.12 -1.88
CA GLY A 132 3.88 -5.27 -2.65
C GLY A 132 3.87 -6.54 -1.81
N ALA A 133 4.47 -6.50 -0.62
CA ALA A 133 4.48 -7.63 0.30
C ALA A 133 3.08 -8.04 0.78
N VAL A 134 2.17 -7.08 0.96
CA VAL A 134 0.75 -7.39 1.24
C VAL A 134 0.16 -8.17 0.07
N ALA A 135 0.25 -7.63 -1.15
CA ALA A 135 -0.39 -8.23 -2.31
C ALA A 135 0.14 -9.64 -2.60
N GLU A 136 1.46 -9.83 -2.55
CA GLU A 136 2.12 -11.14 -2.68
C GLU A 136 1.72 -12.12 -1.57
N GLY A 137 1.61 -11.62 -0.33
CA GLY A 137 1.19 -12.44 0.81
C GLY A 137 -0.28 -12.88 0.74
N ILE A 138 -1.16 -12.11 0.11
CA ILE A 138 -2.55 -12.50 -0.15
C ILE A 138 -2.64 -13.49 -1.31
N CYS A 139 -1.98 -13.21 -2.43
CA CYS A 139 -2.04 -14.00 -3.64
C CYS A 139 -0.63 -14.26 -4.19
N PRO A 140 -0.03 -15.42 -3.88
CA PRO A 140 1.28 -15.79 -4.40
C PRO A 140 1.28 -15.81 -5.93
N GLY A 141 2.23 -15.10 -6.55
CA GLY A 141 2.32 -14.92 -8.01
C GLY A 141 1.75 -13.60 -8.53
N ILE A 142 1.23 -12.74 -7.66
CA ILE A 142 0.99 -11.34 -7.98
C ILE A 142 2.30 -10.55 -7.96
N ARG A 143 2.42 -9.58 -8.86
CA ARG A 143 3.44 -8.53 -8.81
C ARG A 143 2.81 -7.15 -8.67
N MET A 144 3.47 -6.31 -7.89
CA MET A 144 3.19 -4.88 -7.80
C MET A 144 4.13 -4.13 -8.73
N GLU A 145 3.57 -3.34 -9.64
CA GLU A 145 4.31 -2.50 -10.58
C GLU A 145 4.02 -1.02 -10.32
N VAL A 146 5.00 -0.16 -10.56
CA VAL A 146 4.80 1.30 -10.59
C VAL A 146 4.55 1.70 -12.04
N VAL A 147 3.28 1.95 -12.39
CA VAL A 147 2.90 2.43 -13.73
C VAL A 147 3.33 3.88 -13.91
N ARG A 148 3.16 4.70 -12.87
CA ARG A 148 3.65 6.06 -12.82
C ARG A 148 4.15 6.37 -11.40
N PRO A 149 5.41 6.76 -11.21
CA PRO A 149 5.89 7.16 -9.89
C PRO A 149 5.17 8.43 -9.42
N ALA A 150 5.21 8.67 -8.12
CA ALA A 150 4.83 9.98 -7.60
C ALA A 150 5.97 10.96 -7.87
N ASP A 151 5.62 12.20 -8.17
CA ASP A 151 6.54 13.31 -8.43
C ASP A 151 5.96 14.62 -7.89
N GLU A 152 6.58 15.76 -8.17
CA GLU A 152 6.07 17.06 -7.70
C GLU A 152 4.67 17.40 -8.23
N ASN A 153 4.27 16.81 -9.36
CA ASN A 153 3.04 17.10 -10.08
C ASN A 153 1.89 16.15 -9.72
N GLY A 154 2.18 15.03 -9.04
CA GLY A 154 1.11 14.22 -8.50
C GLY A 154 1.54 12.91 -7.85
N THR A 155 0.53 12.24 -7.31
CA THR A 155 0.64 10.93 -6.66
C THR A 155 0.93 9.81 -7.68
N CYS A 156 1.30 8.63 -7.20
CA CYS A 156 1.61 7.48 -8.05
C CYS A 156 0.37 6.76 -8.62
N VAL A 157 0.59 6.07 -9.74
CA VAL A 157 -0.26 4.97 -10.24
C VAL A 157 0.51 3.67 -10.10
N LYS A 158 -0.13 2.65 -9.53
CA LYS A 158 0.46 1.33 -9.32
C LYS A 158 -0.45 0.26 -9.91
N ALA A 159 0.11 -0.84 -10.37
CA ALA A 159 -0.65 -1.97 -10.89
C ALA A 159 -0.39 -3.24 -10.09
N LEU A 160 -1.43 -4.05 -9.92
CA LEU A 160 -1.31 -5.45 -9.55
C LEU A 160 -1.53 -6.31 -10.79
N SER A 161 -0.58 -7.18 -11.08
CA SER A 161 -0.63 -8.13 -12.20
C SER A 161 -0.47 -9.55 -11.69
N LEU A 162 -1.26 -10.49 -12.21
CA LEU A 162 -0.93 -11.92 -12.08
C LEU A 162 0.13 -12.25 -13.12
N ASP A 163 1.27 -12.77 -12.67
CA ASP A 163 2.20 -13.41 -13.59
C ASP A 163 1.52 -14.65 -14.17
N THR A 164 1.22 -14.63 -15.47
CA THR A 164 0.76 -15.83 -16.19
C THR A 164 1.91 -16.74 -16.61
N VAL A 165 3.15 -16.48 -16.19
CA VAL A 165 4.29 -17.30 -16.56
C VAL A 165 4.33 -18.55 -15.67
N GLY A 166 3.81 -19.68 -16.19
CA GLY A 166 4.20 -21.02 -15.73
C GLY A 166 3.19 -21.80 -14.89
N ARG A 167 1.89 -21.79 -15.20
CA ARG A 167 0.96 -22.84 -14.78
C ARG A 167 0.15 -23.35 -15.96
N GLU A 168 0.82 -24.14 -16.79
CA GLU A 168 0.21 -25.21 -17.60
C GLU A 168 0.45 -26.54 -16.88
#